data_AF-A0A8T2S237-F1
#
_entry.id   AF-A0A8T2S237-F1
#
_cell.length_a   1.000
_cell.length_b   1.000
_cell.length_c   1.000
_cell.angle_alpha   90.00
_cell.angle_beta   90.00
_cell.angle_gamma   90.00
#
_symmetry.space_group_name_H-M   'P 1'
#
loop_
_entity.id
_entity.type
_entity.pdbx_description
1 polymer ?
#
loop_
_entity_poly.entity_id
_entity_poly.type
_entity_poly.pdbx_seq_one_letter_code
_entity_poly.pdbx_strand_id
1 'polypeptide(L)'
;MKTNETLAMQITERDEEALKYLRDIRWCKINEPKGFKLEFLFDSNPFFKNSVLTKTYHMIEEDEPILERAIGTEIEWLPGKNLTQKVLRKKPKKGAKNPKPITKTECCESFFNFFNPPEVPDDNEDIDQDTAEQLQDIMEQDYDIGSTIRDKIIPHAVSWFTGEALQAEEFEDIEDDDDEESEDVEDEDEEEDDENEETEEEKDSAKPQKSSASTNSASKVGQKSSGEQPPECKQQ
;
A
#
# COMPACT_ATOMS: atom_id res chain seq x y z
N MET A 1 9.07 16.53 -8.75
CA MET A 1 8.91 15.43 -7.78
C MET A 1 8.59 15.96 -6.40
N LYS A 2 9.48 16.69 -5.71
CA LYS A 2 9.21 17.20 -4.34
C LYS A 2 8.09 18.26 -4.25
N THR A 3 7.72 18.85 -5.38
CA THR A 3 6.58 19.78 -5.48
C THR A 3 5.24 19.08 -5.48
N ASN A 4 5.17 17.77 -5.73
CA ASN A 4 3.94 17.00 -5.61
C ASN A 4 3.87 16.38 -4.21
N GLU A 5 2.75 16.56 -3.50
CA GLU A 5 2.62 16.21 -2.08
C GLU A 5 2.83 14.71 -1.83
N THR A 6 2.21 13.85 -2.64
CA THR A 6 2.34 12.39 -2.55
C THR A 6 3.80 11.94 -2.60
N LEU A 7 4.59 12.51 -3.51
CA LEU A 7 6.02 12.21 -3.62
C LEU A 7 6.87 12.91 -2.57
N ALA A 8 6.49 14.13 -2.17
CA ALA A 8 7.23 14.88 -1.16
C ALA A 8 7.30 14.12 0.17
N MET A 9 6.23 13.42 0.55
CA MET A 9 6.18 12.60 1.76
C MET A 9 7.14 11.40 1.71
N GLN A 10 7.46 10.90 0.52
CA GLN A 10 8.33 9.73 0.34
C GLN A 10 9.81 10.11 0.24
N ILE A 11 10.12 11.37 -0.11
CA ILE A 11 11.49 11.83 -0.35
C ILE A 11 12.08 12.43 0.93
N THR A 12 13.07 11.74 1.50
CA THR A 12 13.84 12.28 2.62
C THR A 12 15.01 13.15 2.14
N GLU A 13 15.55 14.00 3.01
CA GLU A 13 16.73 14.82 2.70
C GLU A 13 17.94 13.99 2.20
N ARG A 14 18.08 12.74 2.66
CA ARG A 14 19.16 11.85 2.23
C ARG A 14 18.96 11.35 0.81
N ASP A 15 17.71 11.20 0.39
CA ASP A 15 17.36 10.73 -0.95
C ASP A 15 17.62 11.80 -2.00
N GLU A 16 17.44 13.08 -1.65
CA GLU A 16 17.69 14.22 -2.54
C GLU A 16 19.09 14.18 -3.16
N GLU A 17 20.10 13.80 -2.37
CA GLU A 17 21.48 13.74 -2.86
C GLU A 17 21.68 12.69 -3.97
N ALA A 18 20.92 11.59 -3.93
CA ALA A 18 20.92 10.58 -4.99
C ALA A 18 20.00 10.99 -6.15
N LEU A 19 18.85 11.60 -5.85
CA LEU A 19 17.88 12.07 -6.85
C LEU A 19 18.41 13.23 -7.71
N LYS A 20 19.44 13.96 -7.26
CA LYS A 20 20.19 14.91 -8.12
C LYS A 20 20.80 14.28 -9.38
N TYR A 21 21.03 12.97 -9.36
CA TYR A 21 21.56 12.22 -10.50
C TYR A 21 20.45 11.60 -11.35
N LEU A 22 19.18 11.76 -10.98
CA LEU A 22 18.06 11.34 -11.80
C LEU A 22 17.94 12.26 -13.00
N ARG A 23 18.15 11.71 -14.18
CA ARG A 23 18.14 12.43 -15.45
C ARG A 23 16.75 12.47 -16.07
N ASP A 24 16.04 11.36 -16.01
CA ASP A 24 14.79 11.18 -16.74
C ASP A 24 13.91 10.11 -16.06
N ILE A 25 12.59 10.25 -16.19
CA ILE A 25 11.61 9.26 -15.74
C ILE A 25 10.71 8.97 -16.93
N ARG A 26 10.62 7.69 -17.30
CA ARG A 26 9.79 7.22 -18.40
C ARG A 26 8.79 6.23 -17.88
N TRP A 27 7.73 6.04 -18.64
CA TRP A 27 6.84 4.91 -18.44
C TRP A 27 6.49 4.25 -19.77
N CYS A 28 6.17 2.96 -19.69
CA CYS A 28 5.62 2.22 -20.83
C CYS A 28 4.52 1.28 -20.36
N LYS A 29 3.47 1.16 -21.19
CA LYS A 29 2.44 0.14 -21.01
C LYS A 29 3.00 -1.26 -21.28
N ILE A 30 2.60 -2.22 -20.47
CA ILE A 30 2.86 -3.64 -20.66
C ILE A 30 1.53 -4.31 -21.02
N ASN A 31 1.54 -5.14 -22.06
CA ASN A 31 0.33 -5.81 -22.54
C ASN A 31 0.16 -7.21 -21.95
N GLU A 32 1.24 -7.94 -21.70
CA GLU A 32 1.21 -9.32 -21.21
C GLU A 32 2.38 -9.61 -20.24
N PRO A 33 2.12 -9.81 -18.93
CA PRO A 33 0.85 -9.50 -18.24
C PRO A 33 0.51 -8.00 -18.34
N LYS A 34 -0.77 -7.64 -18.23
CA LYS A 34 -1.19 -6.24 -18.33
C LYS A 34 -0.56 -5.41 -17.22
N GLY A 35 -0.29 -4.14 -17.50
CA GLY A 35 0.28 -3.24 -16.50
C GLY A 35 1.07 -2.09 -17.10
N PHE A 36 1.98 -1.54 -16.32
CA PHE A 36 2.93 -0.53 -16.79
C PHE A 36 4.23 -0.62 -16.00
N LYS A 37 5.29 -0.10 -16.61
CA LYS A 37 6.61 0.01 -15.99
C LYS A 37 7.05 1.46 -16.01
N LEU A 38 7.55 1.92 -14.87
CA LEU A 38 8.30 3.15 -14.68
C LEU A 38 9.80 2.84 -14.81
N GLU A 39 10.53 3.70 -15.49
CA GLU A 39 11.99 3.63 -15.66
C GLU A 39 12.61 4.95 -15.20
N PHE A 40 13.46 4.88 -14.18
CA PHE A 40 14.19 6.01 -13.61
C PHE A 40 15.62 5.94 -14.09
N LEU A 41 16.01 6.86 -14.96
CA LEU A 41 17.32 6.87 -15.59
C LEU A 41 18.25 7.76 -14.77
N PHE A 42 19.30 7.16 -14.22
CA PHE A 42 20.32 7.85 -13.43
C PHE A 42 21.61 7.98 -14.21
N ASP A 43 22.26 9.13 -14.06
CA ASP A 43 23.67 9.28 -14.40
C ASP A 43 24.55 8.54 -13.37
N SER A 44 25.84 8.38 -13.70
CA SER A 44 26.80 7.78 -12.77
C SER A 44 26.85 8.58 -11.46
N ASN A 45 26.65 7.90 -10.34
CA ASN A 45 26.43 8.54 -9.05
C ASN A 45 27.18 7.80 -7.92
N PRO A 46 27.39 8.45 -6.76
CA PRO A 46 28.16 7.86 -5.65
C PRO A 46 27.33 6.98 -4.72
N PHE A 47 26.10 6.59 -5.08
CA PHE A 47 25.19 5.84 -4.23
C PHE A 47 25.01 4.39 -4.66
N PHE A 48 24.77 4.14 -5.95
CA PHE A 48 24.53 2.81 -6.50
C PHE A 48 25.06 2.70 -7.93
N LYS A 49 25.20 1.47 -8.42
CA LYS A 49 25.76 1.20 -9.76
C LYS A 49 24.73 1.25 -10.90
N ASN A 50 23.45 1.05 -10.59
CA ASN A 50 22.38 0.97 -11.58
C ASN A 50 22.29 2.28 -12.36
N SER A 51 22.26 2.19 -13.69
CA SER A 51 21.94 3.32 -14.56
C SER A 51 20.43 3.50 -14.77
N VAL A 52 19.65 2.44 -14.54
CA VAL A 52 18.18 2.46 -14.61
C VAL A 52 17.64 1.68 -13.42
N LEU A 53 16.74 2.30 -12.67
CA LEU A 53 15.89 1.63 -11.69
C LEU A 53 14.49 1.52 -12.28
N THR A 54 13.87 0.34 -12.19
CA THR A 54 12.54 0.12 -12.73
C THR A 54 11.55 -0.27 -11.65
N LYS A 55 10.30 0.14 -11.84
CA LYS A 55 9.16 -0.29 -11.03
C LYS A 55 8.06 -0.72 -11.97
N THR A 56 7.59 -1.95 -11.83
CA THR A 56 6.61 -2.57 -12.72
C THR A 56 5.39 -2.95 -11.91
N TYR A 57 4.21 -2.54 -12.37
CA TYR A 57 2.93 -2.94 -11.79
C TYR A 57 2.24 -3.89 -12.77
N HIS A 58 1.89 -5.09 -12.30
CA HIS A 58 1.05 -6.02 -13.04
C HIS A 58 -0.39 -5.87 -12.58
N MET A 59 -1.29 -5.82 -13.55
CA MET A 59 -2.71 -5.58 -13.38
C MET A 59 -3.50 -6.75 -13.94
N ILE A 60 -4.56 -7.12 -13.24
CA ILE A 60 -5.60 -8.01 -13.73
C ILE A 60 -6.72 -7.12 -14.27
N GLU A 61 -7.15 -7.38 -15.51
CA GLU A 61 -8.28 -6.68 -16.13
C GLU A 61 -9.53 -7.54 -15.96
N GLU A 62 -10.24 -7.31 -14.85
CA GLU A 62 -11.60 -7.75 -14.60
C GLU A 62 -12.57 -6.57 -14.90
N ASP A 63 -13.70 -6.46 -14.20
CA ASP A 63 -14.63 -5.33 -14.34
C ASP A 63 -13.98 -4.01 -13.88
N GLU A 64 -13.12 -4.07 -12.87
CA GLU A 64 -12.26 -2.98 -12.42
C GLU A 64 -10.79 -3.44 -12.45
N PRO A 65 -9.83 -2.60 -12.89
CA PRO A 65 -8.42 -3.00 -12.90
C PRO A 65 -7.87 -3.18 -11.48
N ILE A 66 -7.45 -4.40 -11.14
CA ILE A 66 -6.91 -4.73 -9.82
C ILE A 66 -5.40 -4.89 -9.92
N LEU A 67 -4.67 -4.35 -8.93
CA LEU A 67 -3.24 -4.58 -8.78
C LEU A 67 -2.96 -6.02 -8.34
N GLU A 68 -2.29 -6.79 -9.19
CA GLU A 68 -1.87 -8.16 -8.87
C GLU A 68 -0.59 -8.16 -8.04
N ARG A 69 0.44 -7.46 -8.54
CA ARG A 69 1.74 -7.37 -7.87
C ARG A 69 2.55 -6.19 -8.39
N ALA A 70 3.50 -5.76 -7.58
CA ALA A 70 4.52 -4.79 -7.94
C ALA A 70 5.92 -5.44 -7.91
N ILE A 71 6.77 -5.07 -8.86
CA ILE A 71 8.14 -5.58 -8.99
C ILE A 71 9.08 -4.37 -9.11
N GLY A 72 10.04 -4.26 -8.20
CA GLY A 72 11.06 -3.22 -8.24
C GLY A 72 12.45 -3.77 -8.55
N THR A 73 13.32 -2.91 -9.08
CA THR A 73 14.72 -3.24 -9.32
C THR A 73 15.51 -3.25 -8.01
N GLU A 74 16.22 -4.35 -7.75
CA GLU A 74 17.21 -4.39 -6.66
C GLU A 74 18.31 -3.35 -6.89
N ILE A 75 18.51 -2.48 -5.91
CA ILE A 75 19.49 -1.41 -5.98
C ILE A 75 20.86 -1.93 -5.55
N GLU A 76 21.83 -1.84 -6.45
CA GLU A 76 23.22 -2.19 -6.21
C GLU A 76 23.96 -1.08 -5.46
N TRP A 77 23.63 -0.92 -4.18
CA TRP A 77 24.22 0.09 -3.31
C TRP A 77 25.75 -0.04 -3.21
N LEU A 78 26.44 1.10 -3.31
CA LEU A 78 27.86 1.20 -2.99
C LEU A 78 28.08 1.07 -1.47
N PRO A 79 29.28 0.67 -1.03
CA PRO A 79 29.56 0.44 0.39
C PRO A 79 29.25 1.66 1.28
N GLY A 80 28.35 1.47 2.26
CA GLY A 80 27.96 2.53 3.20
C GLY A 80 27.07 3.62 2.60
N LYS A 81 26.49 3.38 1.41
CA LYS A 81 25.64 4.33 0.69
C LYS A 81 24.18 3.89 0.59
N ASN A 82 23.83 2.77 1.20
CA ASN A 82 22.45 2.31 1.25
C ASN A 82 21.59 3.33 2.02
N LEU A 83 20.64 3.95 1.31
CA LEU A 83 19.74 4.96 1.86
C LEU A 83 18.53 4.36 2.58
N THR A 84 18.16 3.12 2.26
CA THR A 84 17.04 2.39 2.88
C THR A 84 17.40 1.81 4.25
N GLN A 85 18.66 1.92 4.65
CA GLN A 85 19.19 1.32 5.87
C GLN A 85 20.02 2.30 6.69
N LYS A 86 19.89 2.22 8.02
CA LYS A 86 20.70 2.98 8.98
C LYS A 86 21.58 2.06 9.81
N VAL A 87 22.89 2.32 9.82
CA VAL A 87 23.86 1.55 10.60
C VAL A 87 24.00 2.13 12.01
N LEU A 88 23.56 1.38 13.00
CA LEU A 88 23.71 1.69 14.42
C LEU A 88 24.94 0.98 14.98
N ARG A 89 25.95 1.75 15.38
CA ARG A 89 27.13 1.21 16.08
C ARG A 89 26.85 1.12 17.57
N LYS A 90 26.81 -0.11 18.11
CA LYS A 90 26.77 -0.33 19.56
C LYS A 90 28.17 -0.33 20.14
N LYS A 91 28.35 0.37 21.27
CA LYS A 91 29.61 0.30 22.04
C LYS A 91 29.84 -1.14 22.50
N PRO A 92 31.05 -1.69 22.33
CA PRO A 92 31.36 -3.04 22.77
C PRO A 92 31.19 -3.16 24.30
N LYS A 93 30.74 -4.32 24.78
CA LYS A 93 30.60 -4.58 26.22
C LYS A 93 31.95 -4.41 26.92
N LYS A 94 31.99 -3.69 28.04
CA LYS A 94 33.18 -3.55 28.89
C LYS A 94 33.67 -4.96 29.29
N GLY A 95 34.89 -5.32 28.86
CA GLY A 95 35.54 -6.61 29.20
C GLY A 95 35.76 -7.57 28.02
N ALA A 96 35.33 -7.25 26.80
CA ALA A 96 35.60 -8.10 25.64
C ALA A 96 37.09 -8.07 25.26
N LYS A 97 37.73 -9.25 25.22
CA LYS A 97 39.18 -9.40 24.91
C LYS A 97 39.56 -8.97 23.49
N ASN A 98 38.59 -8.80 22.59
CA ASN A 98 38.75 -8.19 21.25
C ASN A 98 37.46 -7.39 20.92
N PRO A 99 37.42 -6.07 21.18
CA PRO A 99 36.23 -5.27 20.98
C PRO A 99 35.99 -4.98 19.49
N LYS A 100 35.43 -5.94 18.75
CA LYS A 100 34.87 -5.64 17.42
C LYS A 100 33.57 -4.82 17.63
N PRO A 101 33.39 -3.69 16.91
CA PRO A 101 32.14 -2.95 16.97
C PRO A 101 31.00 -3.85 16.48
N ILE A 102 29.90 -3.92 17.23
CA ILE A 102 28.68 -4.60 16.77
C ILE A 102 27.89 -3.56 15.98
N THR A 103 27.83 -3.73 14.66
CA THR A 103 26.97 -2.96 13.77
C THR A 103 25.64 -3.67 13.63
N LYS A 104 24.56 -3.01 14.07
CA LYS A 104 23.19 -3.42 13.73
C LYS A 104 22.71 -2.51 12.61
N THR A 105 22.10 -3.09 11.59
CA THR A 105 21.46 -2.33 10.51
C THR A 105 19.96 -2.40 10.72
N GLU A 106 19.27 -1.27 10.57
CA GLU A 106 17.81 -1.16 10.68
C GLU A 106 17.27 -0.48 9.41
N CYS A 107 16.14 -0.96 8.90
CA CYS A 107 15.43 -0.31 7.80
C CYS A 107 14.96 1.08 8.25
N CYS A 108 14.95 2.02 7.32
CA CYS A 108 14.50 3.38 7.58
C CYS A 108 13.76 3.95 6.36
N GLU A 109 12.99 5.00 6.58
CA GLU A 109 12.31 5.74 5.53
C GLU A 109 13.31 6.26 4.50
N SER A 110 12.98 6.01 3.24
CA SER A 110 13.71 6.41 2.05
C SER A 110 12.79 6.23 0.84
N PHE A 111 12.82 7.19 -0.09
CA PHE A 111 12.14 7.07 -1.37
C PHE A 111 12.52 5.78 -2.10
N PHE A 112 13.76 5.32 -1.95
CA PHE A 112 14.25 4.13 -2.63
C PHE A 112 13.63 2.82 -2.13
N ASN A 113 12.86 2.83 -1.03
CA ASN A 113 11.99 1.71 -0.66
C ASN A 113 10.91 1.45 -1.71
N PHE A 114 10.56 2.44 -2.53
CA PHE A 114 9.65 2.29 -3.67
C PHE A 114 10.10 1.21 -4.67
N PHE A 115 11.40 0.91 -4.76
CA PHE A 115 11.93 -0.16 -5.61
C PHE A 115 12.00 -1.52 -4.90
N ASN A 116 11.50 -1.60 -3.66
CA ASN A 116 11.36 -2.83 -2.90
C ASN A 116 9.91 -2.94 -2.39
N PRO A 117 8.94 -3.12 -3.31
CA PRO A 117 7.53 -3.21 -2.96
C PRO A 117 7.26 -4.39 -2.02
N PRO A 118 6.14 -4.35 -1.27
CA PRO A 118 5.71 -5.50 -0.48
C PRO A 118 5.44 -6.71 -1.38
N GLU A 119 5.75 -7.90 -0.89
CA GLU A 119 5.49 -9.17 -1.58
C GLU A 119 4.08 -9.67 -1.23
N VAL A 120 3.33 -10.09 -2.25
CA VAL A 120 2.03 -10.74 -2.08
C VAL A 120 2.29 -12.22 -1.73
N PRO A 121 1.83 -12.71 -0.56
CA PRO A 121 1.91 -14.13 -0.22
C PRO A 121 1.19 -14.97 -1.27
N ASP A 122 1.71 -16.18 -1.53
CA ASP A 122 1.02 -17.13 -2.39
C ASP A 122 -0.33 -17.53 -1.77
N ASP A 123 -1.34 -17.87 -2.59
CA ASP A 123 -2.68 -18.32 -2.14
C ASP A 123 -2.68 -19.51 -1.15
N ASN A 124 -1.53 -20.18 -0.99
CA ASN A 124 -1.34 -21.30 -0.07
C ASN A 124 -0.82 -20.89 1.31
N GLU A 125 -0.50 -19.61 1.51
CA GLU A 125 -0.04 -19.06 2.79
C GLU A 125 -1.23 -18.45 3.54
N ASP A 126 -1.64 -19.12 4.62
CA ASP A 126 -2.66 -18.59 5.54
C ASP A 126 -2.08 -17.40 6.33
N ILE A 127 -2.26 -16.19 5.79
CA ILE A 127 -2.08 -14.94 6.54
C ILE A 127 -3.35 -14.63 7.32
N ASP A 128 -3.18 -14.06 8.52
CA ASP A 128 -4.34 -13.57 9.28
C ASP A 128 -4.93 -12.31 8.62
N GLN A 129 -6.20 -12.05 8.89
CA GLN A 129 -6.95 -10.95 8.26
C GLN A 129 -6.33 -9.57 8.51
N ASP A 130 -5.78 -9.32 9.70
CA ASP A 130 -5.15 -8.04 10.05
C ASP A 130 -3.87 -7.82 9.24
N THR A 131 -3.07 -8.87 9.06
CA THR A 131 -1.88 -8.84 8.18
C THR A 131 -2.27 -8.63 6.71
N ALA A 132 -3.36 -9.25 6.24
CA ALA A 132 -3.84 -9.09 4.87
C ALA A 132 -4.32 -7.65 4.59
N GLU A 133 -5.10 -7.07 5.50
CA GLU A 133 -5.57 -5.67 5.40
C GLU A 133 -4.39 -4.69 5.39
N GLN A 134 -3.41 -4.86 6.29
CA GLN A 134 -2.21 -4.02 6.31
C GLN A 134 -1.38 -4.13 5.03
N LEU A 135 -1.29 -5.33 4.45
CA LEU A 135 -0.58 -5.54 3.20
C LEU A 135 -1.28 -4.81 2.05
N GLN A 136 -2.61 -4.89 1.99
CA GLN A 136 -3.42 -4.21 1.00
C GLN A 136 -3.23 -2.68 1.07
N ASP A 137 -3.29 -2.10 2.27
CA ASP A 137 -3.06 -0.65 2.47
C ASP A 137 -1.69 -0.20 1.96
N ILE A 138 -0.63 -0.99 2.23
CA ILE A 138 0.73 -0.66 1.78
C ILE A 138 0.84 -0.79 0.26
N MET A 139 0.19 -1.79 -0.34
CA MET A 139 0.17 -1.98 -1.80
C MET A 139 -0.58 -0.85 -2.51
N GLU A 140 -1.71 -0.41 -1.97
CA GLU A 140 -2.49 0.71 -2.49
C GLU A 140 -1.66 2.00 -2.43
N GLN A 141 -1.04 2.30 -1.29
CA GLN A 141 -0.16 3.46 -1.16
C GLN A 141 1.02 3.40 -2.15
N ASP A 142 1.65 2.23 -2.32
CA ASP A 142 2.72 2.05 -3.30
C ASP A 142 2.23 2.27 -4.73
N TYR A 143 1.02 1.83 -5.06
CA TYR A 143 0.39 2.05 -6.35
C TYR A 143 0.07 3.52 -6.60
N ASP A 144 -0.47 4.23 -5.62
CA ASP A 144 -0.79 5.66 -5.70
C ASP A 144 0.44 6.50 -6.03
N ILE A 145 1.58 6.16 -5.45
CA ILE A 145 2.87 6.78 -5.79
C ILE A 145 3.20 6.52 -7.27
N GLY A 146 3.06 5.26 -7.71
CA GLY A 146 3.36 4.85 -9.08
C GLY A 146 2.44 5.50 -10.14
N SER A 147 1.13 5.54 -9.87
CA SER A 147 0.12 6.16 -10.73
C SER A 147 0.32 7.68 -10.77
N THR A 148 0.60 8.32 -9.64
CA THR A 148 0.93 9.76 -9.57
C THR A 148 2.13 10.10 -10.45
N ILE A 149 3.19 9.28 -10.42
CA ILE A 149 4.35 9.49 -11.30
C ILE A 149 3.95 9.37 -12.78
N ARG A 150 3.15 8.35 -13.12
CA ARG A 150 2.70 8.08 -14.49
C ARG A 150 1.81 9.18 -15.05
N ASP A 151 0.81 9.60 -14.27
CA ASP A 151 -0.33 10.39 -14.75
C ASP A 151 -0.16 11.88 -14.46
N LYS A 152 0.50 12.25 -13.37
CA LYS A 152 0.72 13.66 -13.00
C LYS A 152 2.14 14.13 -13.31
N ILE A 153 3.16 13.39 -12.86
CA ILE A 153 4.55 13.87 -12.92
C ILE A 153 5.11 13.83 -14.33
N ILE A 154 5.02 12.69 -15.03
CA ILE A 154 5.64 12.53 -16.36
C ILE A 154 5.00 13.48 -17.39
N PRO A 155 3.66 13.62 -17.48
CA PRO A 155 3.05 14.51 -18.47
C PRO A 155 3.33 16.00 -18.23
N HIS A 156 3.48 16.41 -16.96
CA HIS A 156 3.64 17.81 -16.56
C HIS A 156 4.97 18.09 -15.86
N ALA A 157 6.04 17.35 -16.23
CA ALA A 157 7.32 17.37 -15.50
C ALA A 157 7.91 18.78 -15.35
N VAL A 158 7.79 19.62 -16.39
CA VAL A 158 8.28 21.01 -16.37
C VAL A 158 7.45 21.86 -15.40
N SER A 159 6.12 21.78 -15.45
CA SER A 159 5.21 22.52 -14.56
C SER A 159 5.39 22.11 -13.10
N TRP A 160 5.61 20.81 -12.84
CA TRP A 160 5.99 20.34 -11.50
C TRP A 160 7.37 20.86 -11.09
N PHE A 161 8.33 20.97 -12.00
CA PHE A 161 9.65 21.50 -11.70
C PHE A 161 9.63 23.00 -11.40
N THR A 162 8.84 23.79 -12.14
CA THR A 162 8.69 25.24 -11.95
C THR A 162 7.75 25.60 -10.80
N GLY A 163 6.92 24.67 -10.34
CA GLY A 163 5.91 24.88 -9.30
C GLY A 163 4.59 25.46 -9.83
N GLU A 164 4.41 25.55 -11.14
CA GLU A 164 3.17 25.99 -11.78
C GLU A 164 2.03 24.97 -11.63
N ALA A 165 2.37 23.67 -11.58
CA ALA A 165 1.37 22.61 -11.40
C ALA A 165 0.62 22.71 -10.06
N LEU A 166 1.27 23.20 -9.00
CA LEU A 166 0.65 23.43 -7.70
C LEU A 166 -0.44 24.49 -7.76
N GLN A 167 -0.22 25.54 -8.57
CA GLN A 167 -1.21 26.60 -8.75
C GLN A 167 -2.37 26.12 -9.61
N ALA A 168 -2.15 25.22 -10.56
CA ALA A 168 -3.25 24.65 -11.34
C ALA A 168 -4.17 23.77 -10.49
N GLU A 169 -3.60 22.91 -9.62
CA GLU A 169 -4.40 22.08 -8.71
C GLU A 169 -5.18 22.93 -7.68
N GLU A 170 -4.61 24.03 -7.17
CA GLU A 170 -5.30 24.93 -6.22
C GLU A 170 -6.44 25.75 -6.86
N PHE A 171 -6.39 25.97 -8.19
CA PHE A 171 -7.43 26.72 -8.91
C PHE A 171 -8.55 25.82 -9.46
N GLU A 172 -8.29 24.54 -9.75
CA GLU A 172 -9.35 23.58 -10.12
C GLU A 172 -10.36 23.37 -8.97
N ASP A 173 -9.94 23.50 -7.71
CA ASP A 173 -10.82 23.42 -6.53
C ASP A 173 -11.66 24.71 -6.27
N ILE A 174 -11.52 25.76 -7.09
CA ILE A 174 -12.22 27.05 -6.92
C ILE A 174 -13.29 27.28 -8.01
N GLU A 175 -13.32 26.47 -9.08
CA GLU A 175 -14.26 26.66 -10.21
C GLU A 175 -15.57 25.83 -10.11
N ASP A 176 -16.12 25.59 -8.91
CA ASP A 176 -17.43 24.89 -8.76
C ASP A 176 -18.32 25.40 -7.61
N ASP A 177 -18.31 26.70 -7.29
CA ASP A 177 -19.20 27.30 -6.27
C ASP A 177 -19.87 28.61 -6.71
N ASP A 178 -20.24 28.72 -8.00
CA ASP A 178 -20.94 29.91 -8.53
C ASP A 178 -22.12 29.55 -9.45
N ASP A 179 -22.93 28.56 -9.03
CA ASP A 179 -24.28 28.31 -9.57
C ASP A 179 -25.33 28.29 -8.43
N GLU A 180 -25.40 29.39 -7.66
CA GLU A 180 -26.64 29.79 -6.99
C GLU A 180 -27.42 30.74 -7.92
N GLU A 181 -28.43 30.22 -8.64
CA GLU A 181 -29.65 31.00 -8.82
C GLU A 181 -30.90 30.11 -8.75
N SER A 182 -31.62 30.31 -7.64
CA SER A 182 -32.93 29.79 -7.28
C SER A 182 -34.05 30.33 -8.15
N GLU A 183 -34.87 29.48 -8.76
CA GLU A 183 -36.25 29.77 -9.23
C GLU A 183 -36.97 28.41 -9.34
N ASP A 184 -38.21 28.17 -8.92
CA ASP A 184 -39.23 28.92 -8.21
C ASP A 184 -40.22 27.86 -7.68
N VAL A 185 -40.82 28.10 -6.52
CA VAL A 185 -41.85 27.23 -5.93
C VAL A 185 -43.20 27.58 -6.55
N GLU A 186 -43.72 26.74 -7.45
CA GLU A 186 -45.15 26.78 -7.81
C GLU A 186 -45.88 25.58 -7.18
N ASP A 187 -46.47 25.91 -6.04
CA ASP A 187 -47.54 25.23 -5.33
C ASP A 187 -48.87 25.52 -6.04
N GLU A 188 -49.64 24.49 -6.43
CA GLU A 188 -51.09 24.55 -6.68
C GLU A 188 -51.67 23.12 -6.83
N ASP A 189 -52.05 22.54 -5.68
CA ASP A 189 -53.39 22.05 -5.32
C ASP A 189 -54.26 21.22 -6.32
N GLU A 190 -54.72 20.02 -5.89
CA GLU A 190 -56.11 19.71 -5.45
C GLU A 190 -56.47 18.19 -5.54
N GLU A 191 -56.66 17.59 -4.35
CA GLU A 191 -57.79 16.76 -3.86
C GLU A 191 -58.34 15.53 -4.65
N GLU A 192 -58.35 14.34 -4.03
CA GLU A 192 -59.52 13.72 -3.35
C GLU A 192 -59.28 12.22 -3.00
N ASP A 193 -59.34 11.95 -1.68
CA ASP A 193 -60.13 10.93 -0.97
C ASP A 193 -60.35 9.50 -1.54
N ASP A 194 -60.01 8.46 -0.77
CA ASP A 194 -61.02 7.46 -0.34
C ASP A 194 -60.52 6.60 0.84
N GLU A 195 -61.35 6.57 1.87
CA GLU A 195 -61.24 5.85 3.14
C GLU A 195 -61.44 4.33 2.96
N ASN A 196 -60.78 3.48 3.77
CA ASN A 196 -61.49 2.74 4.84
C ASN A 196 -60.69 1.65 5.58
N GLU A 197 -60.89 1.69 6.90
CA GLU A 197 -61.11 0.62 7.91
C GLU A 197 -60.05 -0.47 8.19
N GLU A 198 -59.31 -0.21 9.27
CA GLU A 198 -59.30 -0.91 10.57
C GLU A 198 -59.65 -2.42 10.68
N THR A 199 -58.83 -3.14 11.46
CA THR A 199 -59.18 -3.88 12.70
C THR A 199 -57.89 -4.52 13.25
N GLU A 200 -57.35 -4.11 14.43
CA GLU A 200 -57.73 -4.51 15.82
C GLU A 200 -57.67 -6.05 15.98
N GLU A 201 -57.03 -6.74 16.95
CA GLU A 201 -56.47 -6.52 18.29
C GLU A 201 -55.63 -7.80 18.59
N GLU A 202 -54.43 -7.78 19.18
CA GLU A 202 -54.06 -7.65 20.61
C GLU A 202 -53.83 -9.00 21.35
N LYS A 203 -52.87 -8.97 22.31
CA LYS A 203 -52.69 -9.82 23.51
C LYS A 203 -52.02 -11.19 23.38
N ASP A 204 -51.19 -11.67 24.31
CA ASP A 204 -50.65 -11.15 25.59
C ASP A 204 -49.58 -12.15 26.12
N SER A 205 -48.80 -11.65 27.07
CA SER A 205 -48.23 -12.30 28.26
C SER A 205 -47.05 -13.31 28.24
N ALA A 206 -45.94 -12.79 28.81
CA ALA A 206 -45.29 -13.24 30.05
C ALA A 206 -44.36 -14.49 30.08
N LYS A 207 -43.07 -14.21 30.36
CA LYS A 207 -42.10 -15.01 31.14
C LYS A 207 -42.71 -15.51 32.48
N PRO A 208 -42.20 -16.55 33.20
CA PRO A 208 -40.76 -16.70 33.52
C PRO A 208 -40.18 -18.12 33.86
N GLN A 209 -38.84 -18.14 34.01
CA GLN A 209 -38.01 -18.86 35.00
C GLN A 209 -37.69 -20.38 34.95
N LYS A 210 -36.35 -20.61 34.93
CA LYS A 210 -35.48 -21.47 35.78
C LYS A 210 -35.61 -23.01 35.77
N SER A 211 -34.47 -23.67 35.53
CA SER A 211 -33.74 -24.59 36.45
C SER A 211 -32.74 -25.42 35.62
N SER A 212 -31.43 -25.18 35.70
CA SER A 212 -30.44 -25.73 36.65
C SER A 212 -29.99 -27.17 36.39
N ALA A 213 -28.65 -27.30 36.34
CA ALA A 213 -27.85 -28.39 36.88
C ALA A 213 -27.53 -29.62 36.00
N SER A 214 -26.34 -29.53 35.37
CA SER A 214 -25.16 -30.39 35.62
C SER A 214 -25.32 -31.91 35.68
N THR A 215 -24.50 -32.62 34.87
CA THR A 215 -23.45 -33.56 35.36
C THR A 215 -22.64 -34.07 34.16
N ASN A 216 -21.35 -33.77 34.09
CA ASN A 216 -20.23 -34.68 34.41
C ASN A 216 -20.24 -36.02 33.66
N SER A 217 -19.23 -36.23 32.81
CA SER A 217 -18.22 -37.26 33.09
C SER A 217 -17.05 -37.16 32.13
N ALA A 218 -15.87 -36.98 32.73
CA ALA A 218 -14.57 -37.09 32.11
C ALA A 218 -14.23 -38.57 31.84
N SER A 219 -13.40 -38.83 30.82
CA SER A 219 -12.46 -39.96 30.82
C SER A 219 -11.28 -39.72 29.87
N LYS A 220 -10.23 -39.17 30.48
CA LYS A 220 -8.80 -39.45 30.36
C LYS A 220 -8.29 -40.53 29.36
N VAL A 221 -7.19 -40.14 28.70
CA VAL A 221 -5.83 -40.76 28.68
C VAL A 221 -5.41 -41.64 27.50
N GLY A 222 -4.26 -41.25 26.93
CA GLY A 222 -3.11 -42.15 26.70
C GLY A 222 -2.72 -42.32 25.23
N GLN A 223 -1.79 -41.52 24.70
CA GLN A 223 -0.33 -41.73 24.64
C GLN A 223 0.20 -42.43 23.37
N LYS A 224 1.14 -41.71 22.72
CA LYS A 224 2.42 -42.14 22.12
C LYS A 224 2.50 -42.75 20.70
N SER A 225 3.19 -41.98 19.85
CA SER A 225 4.52 -42.24 19.24
C SER A 225 4.63 -42.65 17.76
N SER A 226 5.79 -42.24 17.19
CA SER A 226 6.40 -42.49 15.86
C SER A 226 5.67 -41.86 14.65
N GLY A 227 6.28 -41.13 13.71
CA GLY A 227 7.67 -40.90 13.35
C GLY A 227 7.91 -41.44 11.93
N GLU A 228 8.02 -40.60 10.90
CA GLU A 228 8.75 -40.88 9.64
C GLU A 228 8.84 -39.63 8.72
N GLN A 229 9.94 -39.57 7.97
CA GLN A 229 10.40 -38.47 7.09
C GLN A 229 9.65 -38.38 5.75
N PRO A 230 9.71 -37.25 5.02
CA PRO A 230 9.11 -37.09 3.69
C PRO A 230 9.99 -37.63 2.55
N PRO A 231 9.42 -38.07 1.41
CA PRO A 231 10.20 -38.45 0.24
C PRO A 231 10.45 -37.26 -0.72
N GLU A 232 11.72 -37.13 -1.14
CA GLU A 232 12.19 -36.37 -2.30
C GLU A 232 11.62 -36.95 -3.62
N CYS A 233 11.27 -36.08 -4.58
CA CYS A 233 11.00 -36.48 -5.96
C CYS A 233 11.85 -35.65 -6.94
N LYS A 234 12.53 -36.37 -7.86
CA LYS A 234 13.53 -35.87 -8.81
C LYS A 234 12.90 -35.42 -10.13
N GLN A 235 13.50 -34.39 -10.72
CA GLN A 235 13.29 -33.95 -12.10
C GLN A 235 13.82 -34.97 -13.13
N GLN A 236 13.08 -35.14 -14.22
CA GLN A 236 13.56 -35.53 -15.54
C GLN A 236 13.36 -34.36 -16.48
#